data_AF-Q24P89-F1
#
_entry.id   AF-Q24P89-F1
#
_cell.length_a   1.000
_cell.length_b   1.000
_cell.length_c   1.000
_cell.angle_alpha   90.00
_cell.angle_beta   90.00
_cell.angle_gamma   90.00
#
_symmetry.space_group_name_H-M   'P 1'
#
loop_
_entity.id
_entity.type
_entity.pdbx_description
1 polymer ?
#
loop_
_entity_poly.entity_id
_entity_poly.type
_entity_poly.pdbx_seq_one_letter_code
_entity_poly.pdbx_strand_id
1 'polypeptide(L)'
;MLTIPNLLWIRHQPQGYDFRIENKVLLFFERIGQVLVTCTALIFSDFNLRPWSLWTLWLVAAVILMLMYEVWWFRYFRSQKTLGDFYSSFCGVPVAGATLPVMAFFLLGIYGKVAWLLIAVVVLGIGHIGIHLQHRKEING
;
A
#
# COMPACT_ATOMS: atom_id res chain seq x y z
N MET A 1 5.88 4.95 -9.35
CA MET A 1 4.96 5.63 -8.41
C MET A 1 5.32 5.39 -6.93
N LEU A 2 5.68 4.18 -6.49
CA LEU A 2 6.01 3.92 -5.07
C LEU A 2 7.44 4.35 -4.64
N THR A 3 8.40 4.44 -5.56
CA THR A 3 9.82 4.69 -5.22
C THR A 3 10.13 6.13 -4.83
N ILE A 4 9.52 7.11 -5.49
CA ILE A 4 9.79 8.54 -5.25
C ILE A 4 9.36 8.97 -3.83
N PRO A 5 8.14 8.63 -3.36
CA PRO A 5 7.74 8.97 -2.01
C PRO A 5 8.59 8.25 -0.95
N ASN A 6 8.92 6.98 -1.17
CA ASN A 6 9.80 6.23 -0.27
C ASN A 6 11.23 6.79 -0.21
N LEU A 7 11.76 7.30 -1.32
CA LEU A 7 13.08 7.93 -1.36
C LEU A 7 13.08 9.29 -0.63
N LEU A 8 12.00 10.06 -0.78
CA LEU A 8 11.79 11.30 -0.03
C LEU A 8 11.58 11.05 1.46
N TRP A 9 10.93 9.94 1.83
CA TRP A 9 10.75 9.50 3.22
C TRP A 9 12.07 9.16 3.90
N ILE A 10 13.02 8.52 3.23
CA ILE A 10 14.36 8.25 3.79
C ILE A 10 15.05 9.55 4.23
N ARG A 11 14.84 10.65 3.50
CA ARG A 11 15.41 11.97 3.85
C ARG A 11 14.60 12.73 4.90
N HIS A 12 13.35 12.33 5.14
CA HIS A 12 12.40 13.02 6.01
C HIS A 12 11.67 12.03 6.91
N GLN A 13 12.41 11.13 7.55
CA GLN A 13 11.83 10.15 8.46
C GLN A 13 11.16 10.88 9.63
N PRO A 14 9.97 10.42 10.06
CA PRO A 14 9.31 11.00 11.22
C PRO A 14 10.18 10.79 12.47
N GLN A 15 10.29 11.82 13.31
CA GLN A 15 11.09 11.76 14.55
C GLN A 15 10.54 10.67 15.48
N GLY A 16 11.41 9.77 15.95
CA GLY A 16 11.06 8.68 16.86
C GLY A 16 10.65 7.36 16.20
N TYR A 17 10.83 7.21 14.88
CA TYR A 17 10.59 5.94 14.19
C TYR A 17 11.59 4.86 14.65
N ASP A 18 11.12 3.89 15.45
CA ASP A 18 11.93 2.76 15.92
C ASP A 18 11.44 1.44 15.30
N PHE A 19 12.27 0.82 14.47
CA PHE A 19 11.99 -0.48 13.81
C PHE A 19 12.07 -1.67 14.76
N ARG A 20 12.48 -1.47 16.03
CA ARG A 20 12.95 -2.57 16.90
C ARG A 20 11.84 -3.46 17.46
N ILE A 21 10.57 -3.10 17.34
CA ILE A 21 9.44 -3.85 17.93
C ILE A 21 8.45 -4.33 16.84
N GLU A 22 8.93 -4.63 15.63
CA GLU A 22 8.04 -5.21 14.60
C GLU A 22 7.79 -6.72 14.85
N ASN A 23 6.52 -7.14 14.72
CA ASN A 23 6.17 -8.56 14.78
C ASN A 23 6.80 -9.33 13.60
N LYS A 24 7.75 -10.22 13.89
CA LYS A 24 8.48 -11.01 12.89
C LYS A 24 7.59 -11.81 11.95
N VAL A 25 6.42 -12.26 12.42
CA VAL A 25 5.46 -13.01 11.58
C VAL A 25 4.84 -12.08 10.54
N LEU A 26 4.42 -10.87 10.94
CA LEU A 26 3.85 -9.89 10.01
C LEU A 26 4.89 -9.40 9.00
N LEU A 27 6.13 -9.20 9.45
CA LEU A 27 7.24 -8.84 8.58
C LEU A 27 7.52 -9.93 7.54
N PHE A 28 7.45 -11.20 7.93
CA PHE A 28 7.59 -12.31 6.99
C PHE A 28 6.47 -12.31 5.93
N PHE A 29 5.22 -12.10 6.34
CA PHE A 29 4.09 -11.95 5.42
C PHE A 29 4.26 -10.76 4.48
N GLU A 30 4.73 -9.61 4.97
CA GLU A 30 4.99 -8.43 4.14
C GLU A 30 6.07 -8.73 3.09
N ARG A 31 7.20 -9.32 3.50
CA ARG A 31 8.32 -9.60 2.59
C ARG A 31 7.94 -10.61 1.51
N ILE A 32 7.27 -11.71 1.89
CA ILE A 32 6.79 -12.70 0.92
C ILE A 32 5.73 -12.08 0.01
N GLY A 33 4.76 -11.37 0.58
CA GLY A 33 3.71 -10.71 -0.18
C GLY A 33 4.28 -9.73 -1.20
N GLN A 34 5.29 -8.94 -0.81
CA GLN A 34 5.93 -7.96 -1.69
C GLN A 34 6.62 -8.63 -2.88
N VAL A 35 7.36 -9.72 -2.64
CA VAL A 35 7.99 -10.50 -3.72
C VAL A 35 6.93 -11.11 -4.64
N LEU A 36 5.91 -11.75 -4.06
CA LEU A 36 4.85 -12.39 -4.85
C LEU A 36 4.05 -11.39 -5.68
N VAL A 37 3.63 -10.26 -5.10
CA VAL A 37 2.90 -9.19 -5.81
C VAL A 37 3.76 -8.63 -6.94
N THR A 38 5.05 -8.39 -6.69
CA THR A 38 5.96 -7.87 -7.72
C THR A 38 6.15 -8.87 -8.85
N CYS A 39 6.42 -10.14 -8.54
CA CYS A 39 6.59 -11.18 -9.55
C CYS A 39 5.31 -11.39 -10.37
N THR A 40 4.16 -11.51 -9.71
CA THR A 40 2.88 -11.73 -10.41
C THR A 40 2.48 -10.53 -11.26
N ALA A 41 2.66 -9.30 -10.77
CA ALA A 41 2.38 -8.09 -11.54
C ALA A 41 3.26 -7.96 -12.81
N LEU A 42 4.49 -8.50 -12.79
CA LEU A 42 5.42 -8.44 -13.91
C LEU A 42 5.25 -9.61 -14.91
N ILE A 43 4.85 -10.79 -14.44
CA ILE A 43 4.75 -12.00 -15.28
C ILE A 43 3.48 -11.97 -16.14
N PHE A 44 2.34 -11.54 -15.59
CA PHE A 44 1.06 -11.62 -16.29
C PHE A 44 0.81 -10.36 -17.14
N SER A 45 0.60 -10.54 -18.44
CA SER A 45 0.17 -9.47 -19.36
C SER A 45 -1.33 -9.15 -19.24
N ASP A 46 -2.08 -9.90 -18.43
CA ASP A 46 -3.52 -9.74 -18.25
C ASP A 46 -3.94 -8.37 -17.70
N PHE A 47 -3.00 -7.62 -17.13
CA PHE A 47 -3.17 -6.26 -16.63
C PHE A 47 -3.08 -5.18 -17.71
N ASN A 48 -2.74 -5.55 -18.96
CA ASN A 48 -2.69 -4.60 -20.07
C ASN A 48 -4.06 -4.03 -20.40
N LEU A 49 -4.05 -2.86 -21.05
CA LEU A 49 -5.26 -2.17 -21.47
C LEU A 49 -6.08 -3.04 -22.43
N ARG A 50 -7.29 -3.36 -22.00
CA ARG A 50 -8.31 -4.05 -22.79
C ARG A 50 -9.28 -3.02 -23.41
N PRO A 51 -9.99 -3.38 -24.50
CA PRO A 51 -11.08 -2.55 -25.03
C PRO A 51 -12.07 -2.16 -23.93
N TRP A 52 -12.64 -0.96 -24.06
CA TRP A 52 -13.54 -0.40 -23.06
C TRP A 52 -14.73 -1.34 -22.78
N SER A 53 -14.96 -1.65 -21.52
CA SER A 53 -16.08 -2.47 -21.06
C SER A 53 -16.41 -2.13 -19.60
N LEU A 54 -17.55 -2.61 -19.09
CA LEU A 54 -17.84 -2.44 -17.66
C LEU A 54 -16.75 -3.04 -16.76
N TRP A 55 -15.97 -4.02 -17.26
CA TRP A 55 -14.84 -4.60 -16.52
C TRP A 55 -13.64 -3.65 -16.41
N THR A 56 -13.45 -2.72 -17.36
CA THR A 56 -12.35 -1.73 -17.28
C THR A 56 -12.56 -0.73 -16.15
N LEU A 57 -13.76 -0.66 -15.56
CA LEU A 57 -14.03 0.16 -14.36
C LEU A 57 -13.18 -0.28 -13.16
N TRP A 58 -12.83 -1.58 -13.05
CA TRP A 58 -11.93 -2.06 -11.99
C TRP A 58 -10.54 -1.43 -12.10
N LEU A 59 -10.02 -1.30 -13.33
CA LEU A 59 -8.74 -0.63 -13.58
C LEU A 59 -8.84 0.86 -13.26
N VAL A 60 -9.93 1.52 -13.67
CA VAL A 60 -10.16 2.94 -13.35
C VAL A 60 -10.19 3.17 -11.84
N ALA A 61 -10.89 2.31 -11.09
CA ALA A 61 -10.92 2.39 -9.63
C ALA A 61 -9.52 2.17 -9.01
N ALA A 62 -8.73 1.22 -9.51
CA ALA A 62 -7.35 1.01 -9.07
C ALA A 62 -6.46 2.26 -9.29
N VAL A 63 -6.62 2.92 -10.44
CA VAL A 63 -5.91 4.17 -10.76
C VAL A 63 -6.34 5.29 -9.81
N ILE A 64 -7.63 5.45 -9.53
CA ILE A 64 -8.13 6.46 -8.58
C ILE A 64 -7.51 6.24 -7.18
N LEU A 65 -7.43 4.99 -6.71
CA LEU A 65 -6.78 4.69 -5.43
C LEU A 65 -5.30 5.07 -5.40
N MET A 66 -4.58 4.83 -6.49
CA MET A 66 -3.17 5.24 -6.61
C MET A 66 -3.02 6.77 -6.64
N LEU A 67 -3.93 7.50 -7.28
CA LEU A 67 -3.94 8.96 -7.24
C LEU A 67 -4.23 9.48 -5.83
N MET A 68 -5.18 8.88 -5.12
CA MET A 68 -5.45 9.21 -3.71
C MET A 68 -4.22 8.96 -2.83
N TYR A 69 -3.46 7.89 -3.10
CA TYR A 69 -2.22 7.60 -2.42
C TYR A 69 -1.14 8.68 -2.66
N GLU A 70 -1.01 9.15 -3.90
CA GLU A 70 -0.09 10.25 -4.22
C GLU A 70 -0.50 11.57 -3.55
N VAL A 71 -1.81 11.88 -3.53
CA VAL A 71 -2.34 13.04 -2.80
C VAL A 71 -2.10 12.92 -1.30
N TRP A 72 -2.24 11.72 -0.74
CA TRP A 72 -1.93 11.46 0.67
C TRP A 72 -0.45 11.74 0.98
N TRP A 73 0.46 11.31 0.11
CA TRP A 73 1.88 11.62 0.25
C TRP A 73 2.16 13.12 0.19
N PHE A 74 1.53 13.83 -0.76
CA PHE A 74 1.66 15.28 -0.84
C PHE A 74 1.22 15.96 0.47
N ARG A 75 0.11 15.49 1.06
CA ARG A 75 -0.37 15.96 2.37
C ARG A 75 0.64 15.68 3.48
N TYR A 76 1.21 14.47 3.53
CA TYR A 76 2.23 14.09 4.51
C TYR A 76 3.49 14.97 4.40
N PHE A 77 4.03 15.16 3.19
CA PHE A 77 5.24 15.99 3.01
C PHE A 77 5.01 17.47 3.32
N ARG A 78 3.77 17.96 3.17
CA ARG A 78 3.40 19.32 3.55
C ARG A 78 3.14 19.47 5.06
N SER A 79 2.93 18.38 5.79
CA SER A 79 2.69 18.43 7.24
C SER A 79 3.98 18.64 8.03
N GLN A 80 3.84 18.68 9.36
CA GLN A 80 4.94 18.68 10.31
C GLN A 80 5.72 17.35 10.35
N LYS A 81 5.33 16.36 9.53
CA LYS A 81 5.98 15.04 9.37
C LYS A 81 6.11 14.28 10.69
N THR A 82 5.08 14.40 11.53
CA THR A 82 5.01 13.65 12.79
C THR A 82 4.65 12.19 12.53
N LEU A 83 4.92 11.30 13.50
CA LEU A 83 4.47 9.90 13.43
C LEU A 83 2.94 9.80 13.30
N GLY A 84 2.19 10.68 13.98
CA GLY A 84 0.73 10.75 13.85
C GLY A 84 0.26 11.12 12.44
N ASP A 85 0.98 12.00 11.74
CA ASP A 85 0.68 12.35 10.36
C ASP A 85 0.94 11.17 9.41
N PHE A 86 1.98 10.37 9.67
CA PHE A 86 2.33 9.19 8.88
C PHE A 86 1.32 8.04 9.02
N TYR A 87 0.73 7.87 10.20
CA TYR A 87 -0.33 6.88 10.44
C TYR A 87 -1.74 7.47 10.31
N SER A 88 -1.85 8.71 9.86
CA SER A 88 -3.12 9.42 9.72
C SER A 88 -4.05 8.70 8.75
N SER A 89 -5.34 8.67 9.09
CA SER A 89 -6.36 8.21 8.16
C SER A 89 -6.54 9.19 7.00
N PHE A 90 -6.93 8.67 5.85
CA PHE A 90 -7.32 9.45 4.67
C PHE A 90 -8.69 8.97 4.21
N CYS A 91 -9.67 9.88 4.12
CA CYS A 91 -11.03 9.54 3.72
C CYS A 91 -11.63 8.36 4.52
N GLY A 92 -11.37 8.30 5.83
CA GLY A 92 -11.86 7.22 6.71
C GLY A 92 -11.05 5.91 6.65
N VAL A 93 -10.09 5.77 5.73
CA VAL A 93 -9.23 4.59 5.64
C VAL A 93 -8.09 4.71 6.67
N PRO A 94 -7.98 3.76 7.64
CA PRO A 94 -6.89 3.75 8.60
C PRO A 94 -5.57 3.41 7.90
N VAL A 95 -4.48 4.06 8.32
CA VAL A 95 -3.14 3.89 7.73
C VAL A 95 -3.20 3.96 6.20
N ALA A 96 -3.69 5.09 5.68
CA ALA A 96 -3.97 5.23 4.26
C ALA A 96 -2.74 4.99 3.36
N GLY A 97 -1.54 5.31 3.85
CA GLY A 97 -0.28 5.01 3.15
C GLY A 97 -0.06 3.53 2.86
N ALA A 98 -0.49 2.63 3.75
CA ALA A 98 -0.34 1.18 3.56
C ALA A 98 -1.57 0.57 2.85
N THR A 99 -2.76 1.04 3.21
CA THR A 99 -4.01 0.42 2.76
C THR A 99 -4.36 0.78 1.32
N LEU A 100 -4.11 2.03 0.87
CA LEU A 100 -4.46 2.47 -0.49
C LEU A 100 -3.72 1.67 -1.59
N PRO A 101 -2.39 1.44 -1.51
CA PRO A 101 -1.68 0.61 -2.48
C PRO A 101 -2.18 -0.84 -2.48
N VAL A 102 -2.40 -1.44 -1.30
CA VAL A 102 -2.90 -2.82 -1.19
C VAL A 102 -4.27 -2.96 -1.86
N MET A 103 -5.19 -2.02 -1.61
CA MET A 103 -6.49 -2.02 -2.29
C MET A 103 -6.36 -1.82 -3.81
N ALA A 104 -5.45 -0.94 -4.27
CA ALA A 104 -5.23 -0.74 -5.69
C ALA A 104 -4.74 -2.01 -6.40
N PHE A 105 -3.78 -2.72 -5.82
CA PHE A 105 -3.29 -4.00 -6.36
C PHE A 105 -4.35 -5.11 -6.29
N PHE A 106 -5.23 -5.09 -5.27
CA PHE A 106 -6.35 -6.02 -5.20
C PHE A 106 -7.33 -5.81 -6.36
N LEU A 107 -7.73 -4.56 -6.62
CA LEU A 107 -8.57 -4.21 -7.76
C LEU A 107 -7.90 -4.53 -9.10
N LEU A 108 -6.57 -4.36 -9.19
CA LEU A 108 -5.80 -4.77 -10.37
C LEU A 108 -5.84 -6.29 -10.58
N GLY A 109 -5.78 -7.09 -9.51
CA GLY A 109 -5.96 -8.54 -9.56
C GLY A 109 -7.35 -8.94 -10.07
N ILE A 110 -8.40 -8.23 -9.64
CA ILE A 110 -9.76 -8.43 -10.17
C ILE A 110 -9.80 -8.07 -11.66
N TYR A 111 -9.25 -6.91 -12.04
CA TYR A 111 -9.21 -6.47 -13.43
C TYR A 111 -8.53 -7.49 -14.34
N GLY A 112 -7.33 -7.94 -13.98
CA GLY A 112 -6.57 -8.94 -14.72
C GLY A 112 -7.14 -10.36 -14.58
N LYS A 113 -8.11 -10.59 -13.70
CA LYS A 113 -8.63 -11.93 -13.35
C LYS A 113 -7.52 -12.89 -12.92
N VAL A 114 -6.48 -12.37 -12.27
CA VAL A 114 -5.29 -13.15 -11.85
C VAL A 114 -5.43 -13.52 -10.39
N ALA A 115 -5.90 -14.74 -10.12
CA ALA A 115 -6.09 -15.25 -8.76
C ALA A 115 -4.78 -15.24 -7.93
N TRP A 116 -3.64 -15.49 -8.57
CA TRP A 116 -2.33 -15.43 -7.94
C TRP A 116 -2.00 -14.05 -7.36
N LEU A 117 -2.34 -12.98 -8.08
CA LEU A 117 -2.14 -11.61 -7.60
C LEU A 117 -3.08 -11.34 -6.41
N LEU A 118 -4.33 -11.79 -6.45
CA LEU A 118 -5.26 -11.61 -5.33
C LEU A 118 -4.74 -12.27 -4.04
N ILE A 119 -4.27 -13.51 -4.12
CA ILE A 119 -3.68 -14.22 -2.97
C ILE A 119 -2.44 -13.48 -2.47
N ALA A 120 -1.54 -13.09 -3.37
CA ALA A 120 -0.33 -12.36 -3.02
C ALA A 120 -0.63 -11.02 -2.31
N VAL A 121 -1.64 -10.29 -2.79
CA VAL A 121 -2.06 -9.01 -2.20
C VAL A 121 -2.70 -9.21 -0.83
N VAL A 122 -3.46 -10.29 -0.61
CA VAL A 122 -3.99 -10.61 0.72
C VAL A 122 -2.86 -10.90 1.70
N VAL A 123 -1.87 -11.71 1.31
CA VAL A 123 -0.67 -12.00 2.14
C VAL A 123 0.09 -10.70 2.45
N LEU A 124 0.34 -9.87 1.44
CA LEU A 124 0.98 -8.57 1.62
C LEU A 124 0.17 -7.67 2.56
N GLY A 125 -1.15 -7.62 2.39
CA GLY A 125 -2.06 -6.80 3.19
C GLY A 125 -2.04 -7.18 4.67
N ILE A 126 -2.06 -8.48 4.97
CA ILE A 126 -1.96 -8.98 6.36
C ILE A 126 -0.66 -8.51 7.01
N GLY A 127 0.47 -8.63 6.31
CA GLY A 127 1.77 -8.19 6.83
C GLY A 127 1.88 -6.67 6.94
N HIS A 128 1.76 -5.99 5.80
CA HIS A 128 2.01 -4.55 5.66
C HIS A 128 1.01 -3.71 6.48
N ILE A 129 -0.30 -3.93 6.31
CA ILE A 129 -1.31 -3.17 7.08
C ILE A 129 -1.22 -3.54 8.57
N GLY A 130 -0.95 -4.82 8.88
CA GLY A 130 -0.77 -5.30 10.24
C GLY A 130 0.34 -4.57 11.00
N ILE A 131 1.54 -4.47 10.41
CA ILE A 131 2.68 -3.75 10.99
C ILE A 131 2.33 -2.29 11.21
N HIS A 132 1.75 -1.63 10.21
CA HIS A 132 1.43 -0.22 10.35
C HIS A 132 0.33 0.04 11.40
N LEU A 133 -0.64 -0.87 11.57
CA LEU A 133 -1.63 -0.78 12.64
C LEU A 133 -1.01 -1.01 14.02
N GLN A 134 -0.01 -1.88 14.12
CA GLN A 134 0.74 -2.08 15.36
C GLN A 134 1.43 -0.78 15.79
N HIS A 135 2.21 -0.16 14.90
CA HIS A 135 2.86 1.12 15.19
C HIS A 135 1.86 2.22 15.54
N ARG A 136 0.72 2.30 14.84
CA ARG A 136 -0.34 3.26 15.18
C ARG A 136 -0.89 3.05 16.60
N LYS A 137 -0.99 1.80 17.07
CA LYS A 137 -1.42 1.52 18.45
C LYS A 137 -0.36 1.91 19.47
N GLU A 138 0.92 1.67 19.19
CA GLU A 138 2.04 2.05 20.06
C GLU A 138 2.18 3.57 20.23
N ILE A 139 1.77 4.37 19.24
CA ILE A 139 1.77 5.83 19.33
C ILE A 139 0.58 6.38 20.14
N ASN A 140 -0.54 5.66 20.15
CA ASN A 140 -1.79 6.10 20.78
C ASN A 140 -2.02 5.51 22.18
N GLY A 141 -1.18 4.58 22.62
CA GLY A 141 -1.22 3.95 23.95
C GLY A 141 -0.17 4.53 24.87
#